data_AF-A0A2V5NDL0-F1
#
_entry.id   AF-A0A2V5NDL0-F1
#
_cell.length_a   1.000
_cell.length_b   1.000
_cell.length_c   1.000
_cell.angle_alpha   90.00
_cell.angle_beta   90.00
_cell.angle_gamma   90.00
#
_symmetry.space_group_name_H-M   'P 1'
#
loop_
_entity.id
_entity.type
_entity.pdbx_description
1 polymer ?
#
loop_
_entity_poly.entity_id
_entity_poly.type
_entity_poly.pdbx_seq_one_letter_code
_entity_poly.pdbx_strand_id
1 'polypeptide(L)'
;MINTNGDLTINSDIEATSGRIPDSALPSGHGGDVTLNSTNGAVSVSSRIEVSSAQPRSSVAPRRLSRSGGNLALRSNKPSGLAINVSNTAQLLALLDAAAPGPGGKVTILATGASSSANVNGRLVADRGSIDIRHTGDAGQINVGGPNPGDTIDAHADVIKIAALGSKGVLTVGNGTLSADTTLQLYSPGSNGTVNFVANVTLGGAATKTIAGNTVNIFNGVVVNIGGQNPANVFTNNPNYTGFGGNGSRTGTFAGAGANNPQPLNQAPPIGPGG
;
A
#
# COMPACT_ATOMS: atom_id res chain seq x y z
N MET A 1 -19.99 3.95 8.11
CA MET A 1 -18.89 3.82 9.10
C MET A 1 -19.25 2.73 10.10
N ILE A 2 -18.32 1.83 10.41
CA ILE A 2 -18.46 0.78 11.42
C ILE A 2 -17.38 1.00 12.48
N ASN A 3 -17.80 1.18 13.73
CA ASN A 3 -16.92 1.33 14.90
C ASN A 3 -17.18 0.17 15.86
N THR A 4 -16.12 -0.48 16.33
CA THR A 4 -16.20 -1.55 17.34
C THR A 4 -15.04 -1.47 18.31
N ASN A 5 -15.20 -2.10 19.47
CA ASN A 5 -14.10 -2.34 20.40
C ASN A 5 -13.43 -3.69 20.10
N GLY A 6 -14.19 -4.69 19.66
CA GLY A 6 -13.71 -6.04 19.36
C GLY A 6 -13.20 -6.21 17.93
N ASP A 7 -13.01 -7.47 17.53
CA ASP A 7 -12.61 -7.78 16.16
C ASP A 7 -13.72 -7.42 15.16
N LEU A 8 -13.32 -7.04 13.95
CA LEU A 8 -14.18 -6.70 12.83
C LEU A 8 -13.77 -7.53 11.62
N THR A 9 -14.71 -8.28 11.06
CA THR A 9 -14.45 -9.15 9.90
C THR A 9 -15.38 -8.81 8.75
N ILE A 10 -14.80 -8.55 7.58
CA ILE A 10 -15.51 -8.40 6.31
C ILE A 10 -15.15 -9.57 5.41
N ASN A 11 -16.11 -10.48 5.24
CA ASN A 11 -16.00 -11.71 4.45
C ASN A 11 -17.09 -11.81 3.37
N SER A 12 -17.78 -10.70 3.10
CA SER A 12 -18.71 -10.53 2.00
C SER A 12 -18.42 -9.22 1.28
N ASP A 13 -18.84 -9.13 0.03
CA ASP A 13 -18.66 -7.92 -0.75
C ASP A 13 -19.40 -6.72 -0.13
N ILE A 14 -18.73 -5.57 -0.11
CA ILE A 14 -19.31 -4.27 0.20
C ILE A 14 -19.24 -3.42 -1.07
N GLU A 15 -20.40 -3.01 -1.57
CA GLU A 15 -20.52 -2.07 -2.68
C GLU A 15 -21.07 -0.75 -2.16
N ALA A 16 -20.21 0.25 -1.99
CA ALA A 16 -20.52 1.59 -1.51
C ALA A 16 -20.32 2.62 -2.64
N THR A 17 -20.84 2.31 -3.82
CA THR A 17 -20.67 3.11 -5.05
C THR A 17 -22.02 3.56 -5.62
N SER A 18 -22.02 4.64 -6.39
CA SER A 18 -23.20 5.23 -7.04
C SER A 18 -22.96 5.47 -8.53
N GLY A 19 -23.93 6.10 -9.22
CA GLY A 19 -23.77 6.47 -10.64
C GLY A 19 -24.14 5.38 -11.63
N ARG A 20 -25.30 4.73 -11.43
CA ARG A 20 -25.91 3.89 -12.48
C ARG A 20 -26.37 4.79 -13.62
N ILE A 21 -25.84 4.54 -14.81
CA ILE A 21 -26.05 5.37 -16.00
C ILE A 21 -26.25 4.50 -17.25
N PRO A 22 -26.96 5.01 -18.28
CA PRO A 22 -26.98 4.37 -19.60
C PRO A 22 -25.63 4.50 -20.32
N ASP A 23 -25.42 3.72 -21.38
CA ASP A 23 -24.09 3.58 -22.03
C ASP A 23 -23.50 4.86 -22.63
N SER A 24 -24.33 5.83 -23.00
CA SER A 24 -23.89 7.11 -23.59
C SER A 24 -23.70 8.23 -22.57
N ALA A 25 -24.03 8.00 -21.29
CA ALA A 25 -23.96 9.03 -20.27
C ALA A 25 -22.55 9.19 -19.68
N LEU A 26 -22.29 10.41 -19.21
CA LEU A 26 -21.07 10.76 -18.49
C LEU A 26 -21.07 10.17 -17.07
N PRO A 27 -19.89 9.93 -16.46
CA PRO A 27 -19.78 9.52 -15.07
C PRO A 27 -20.55 10.46 -14.12
N SER A 28 -21.35 9.90 -13.21
CA SER A 28 -22.22 10.69 -12.32
C SER A 28 -22.13 10.30 -10.83
N GLY A 29 -21.60 9.11 -10.50
CA GLY A 29 -21.52 8.64 -9.11
C GLY A 29 -20.55 9.47 -8.25
N HIS A 30 -20.86 9.64 -6.98
CA HIS A 30 -20.05 10.49 -6.08
C HIS A 30 -18.90 9.77 -5.39
N GLY A 31 -18.69 8.48 -5.67
CA GLY A 31 -17.96 7.60 -4.77
C GLY A 31 -18.72 7.46 -3.44
N GLY A 32 -18.19 6.65 -2.52
CA GLY A 32 -18.72 6.50 -1.18
C GLY A 32 -17.62 6.37 -0.14
N ASP A 33 -18.03 6.32 1.11
CA ASP A 33 -17.13 6.31 2.27
C ASP A 33 -17.34 5.04 3.09
N VAL A 34 -16.33 4.16 3.10
CA VAL A 34 -16.29 2.99 3.98
C VAL A 34 -15.17 3.21 5.00
N THR A 35 -15.53 3.21 6.27
CA THR A 35 -14.57 3.25 7.38
C THR A 35 -14.85 2.11 8.32
N LEU A 36 -13.85 1.27 8.52
CA LEU A 36 -13.82 0.11 9.41
C LEU A 36 -12.83 0.41 10.52
N ASN A 37 -13.33 0.58 11.75
CA ASN A 37 -12.51 1.04 12.86
C ASN A 37 -12.72 0.14 14.08
N SER A 38 -11.62 -0.44 14.58
CA SER A 38 -11.59 -1.17 15.83
C SER A 38 -10.65 -0.50 16.84
N THR A 39 -11.14 -0.23 18.04
CA THR A 39 -10.34 0.45 19.08
C THR A 39 -9.50 -0.50 19.93
N ASN A 40 -9.70 -1.82 19.84
CA ASN A 40 -8.92 -2.80 20.59
C ASN A 40 -8.81 -4.18 19.91
N GLY A 41 -9.55 -4.41 18.83
CA GLY A 41 -9.55 -5.65 18.06
C GLY A 41 -8.94 -5.53 16.67
N ALA A 42 -8.84 -6.65 15.98
CA ALA A 42 -8.34 -6.73 14.62
C ALA A 42 -9.39 -6.27 13.60
N VAL A 43 -8.95 -5.71 12.48
CA VAL A 43 -9.78 -5.50 11.29
C VAL A 43 -9.32 -6.47 10.21
N SER A 44 -10.17 -7.43 9.83
CA SER A 44 -9.88 -8.44 8.83
C SER A 44 -10.79 -8.29 7.61
N VAL A 45 -10.21 -8.26 6.41
CA VAL A 45 -10.93 -8.16 5.14
C VAL A 45 -10.48 -9.31 4.23
N SER A 46 -11.43 -10.11 3.76
CA SER A 46 -11.18 -11.22 2.84
C SER A 46 -11.97 -11.17 1.52
N SER A 47 -12.80 -10.13 1.37
CA SER A 47 -13.68 -9.95 0.22
C SER A 47 -13.47 -8.57 -0.41
N ARG A 48 -14.28 -8.24 -1.42
CA ARG A 48 -14.20 -6.94 -2.10
C ARG A 48 -14.89 -5.85 -1.31
N ILE A 49 -14.26 -4.69 -1.23
CA ILE A 49 -14.86 -3.42 -0.83
C ILE A 49 -14.65 -2.44 -1.97
N GLU A 50 -15.73 -2.04 -2.64
CA GLU A 50 -15.71 -1.12 -3.76
C GLU A 50 -16.43 0.19 -3.38
N VAL A 51 -15.67 1.29 -3.30
CA VAL A 51 -16.16 2.62 -2.88
C VAL A 51 -16.34 3.58 -4.05
N SER A 52 -15.86 3.25 -5.24
CA SER A 52 -16.18 3.93 -6.50
C SER A 52 -15.95 2.99 -7.67
N SER A 53 -16.67 3.22 -8.77
CA SER A 53 -16.76 2.27 -9.90
C SER A 53 -16.35 2.90 -11.23
N ALA A 54 -15.73 2.09 -12.07
CA ALA A 54 -15.36 2.41 -13.45
C ALA A 54 -15.69 1.23 -14.37
N GLN A 55 -16.97 0.83 -14.43
CA GLN A 55 -17.37 -0.32 -15.25
C GLN A 55 -17.10 -0.06 -16.76
N PRO A 56 -16.42 -0.99 -17.46
CA PRO A 56 -16.03 -0.79 -18.85
C PRO A 56 -17.27 -0.76 -19.76
N ARG A 57 -17.15 -0.17 -20.95
CA ARG A 57 -18.25 -0.13 -21.94
C ARG A 57 -18.75 -1.51 -22.39
N SER A 58 -17.99 -2.57 -22.16
CA SER A 58 -18.41 -3.95 -22.41
C SER A 58 -19.41 -4.51 -21.38
N SER A 59 -19.68 -3.79 -20.28
CA SER A 59 -20.73 -4.17 -19.32
C SER A 59 -22.12 -3.89 -19.91
N VAL A 60 -23.08 -4.79 -19.68
CA VAL A 60 -24.48 -4.58 -20.07
C VAL A 60 -25.05 -3.36 -19.34
N ALA A 61 -25.69 -2.45 -20.09
CA ALA A 61 -26.35 -1.29 -19.52
C ALA A 61 -27.49 -1.69 -18.55
N PRO A 62 -27.76 -0.88 -17.51
CA PRO A 62 -27.02 0.30 -17.09
C PRO A 62 -25.70 -0.04 -16.38
N ARG A 63 -24.66 0.75 -16.66
CA ARG A 63 -23.33 0.62 -16.03
C ARG A 63 -23.15 1.57 -14.85
N ARG A 64 -22.19 1.30 -13.98
CA ARG A 64 -21.81 2.14 -12.85
C ARG A 64 -20.51 2.87 -13.11
N LEU A 65 -20.60 4.19 -13.24
CA LEU A 65 -19.45 5.09 -13.38
C LEU A 65 -19.50 6.19 -12.32
N SER A 66 -18.43 6.28 -11.53
CA SER A 66 -18.21 7.35 -10.57
C SER A 66 -17.55 8.56 -11.23
N ARG A 67 -18.08 9.75 -10.94
CA ARG A 67 -17.56 11.07 -11.27
C ARG A 67 -16.39 11.48 -10.35
N SER A 68 -16.33 10.95 -9.14
CA SER A 68 -15.25 11.13 -8.16
C SER A 68 -14.92 9.82 -7.45
N GLY A 69 -13.68 9.65 -7.01
CA GLY A 69 -13.26 8.47 -6.27
C GLY A 69 -13.84 8.44 -4.85
N GLY A 70 -14.05 7.24 -4.32
CA GLY A 70 -14.50 7.02 -2.94
C GLY A 70 -13.34 6.91 -1.95
N ASN A 71 -13.66 6.90 -0.65
CA ASN A 71 -12.69 6.71 0.43
C ASN A 71 -12.94 5.39 1.16
N LEU A 72 -11.86 4.65 1.38
CA LEU A 72 -11.83 3.42 2.15
C LEU A 72 -10.79 3.53 3.25
N ALA A 73 -11.19 3.36 4.51
CA ALA A 73 -10.30 3.43 5.65
C ALA A 73 -10.41 2.18 6.55
N LEU A 74 -9.29 1.53 6.81
CA LEU A 74 -9.14 0.45 7.79
C LEU A 74 -8.31 0.97 8.97
N ARG A 75 -8.84 0.88 10.20
CA ARG A 75 -8.17 1.38 11.39
C ARG A 75 -8.24 0.37 12.53
N SER A 76 -7.10 0.11 13.16
CA SER A 76 -7.04 -0.71 14.37
C SER A 76 -6.06 -0.14 15.39
N ASN A 77 -6.51 -0.08 16.65
CA ASN A 77 -5.68 0.26 17.81
C ASN A 77 -5.35 -0.98 18.67
N LYS A 78 -5.51 -2.20 18.12
CA LYS A 78 -5.18 -3.45 18.83
C LYS A 78 -3.73 -3.37 19.35
N PRO A 79 -3.48 -3.48 20.67
CA PRO A 79 -2.16 -3.16 21.24
C PRO A 79 -1.00 -4.02 20.75
N SER A 80 -1.27 -5.29 20.44
CA SER A 80 -0.29 -6.30 20.04
C SER A 80 -0.91 -7.39 19.15
N GLY A 81 -0.05 -8.11 18.43
CA GLY A 81 -0.49 -9.14 17.48
C GLY A 81 -1.08 -8.55 16.20
N LEU A 82 -1.84 -9.34 15.45
CA LEU A 82 -2.40 -8.93 14.16
C LEU A 82 -3.53 -7.91 14.35
N ALA A 83 -3.28 -6.64 14.03
CA ALA A 83 -4.23 -5.54 14.13
C ALA A 83 -5.04 -5.35 12.84
N ILE A 84 -4.41 -5.53 11.68
CA ILE A 84 -5.08 -5.43 10.39
C ILE A 84 -4.66 -6.62 9.52
N ASN A 85 -5.63 -7.27 8.88
CA ASN A 85 -5.40 -8.35 7.94
C ASN A 85 -6.21 -8.13 6.67
N VAL A 86 -5.54 -7.73 5.59
CA VAL A 86 -6.10 -7.75 4.24
C VAL A 86 -5.56 -9.01 3.57
N SER A 87 -6.44 -10.00 3.37
CA SER A 87 -6.02 -11.28 2.79
C SER A 87 -5.66 -11.16 1.31
N ASN A 88 -5.02 -12.19 0.76
CA ASN A 88 -4.66 -12.24 -0.66
C ASN A 88 -5.86 -12.29 -1.63
N THR A 89 -7.06 -12.66 -1.15
CA THR A 89 -8.29 -12.62 -1.96
C THR A 89 -9.05 -11.30 -1.84
N ALA A 90 -8.66 -10.43 -0.91
CA ALA A 90 -9.35 -9.17 -0.70
C ALA A 90 -9.11 -8.19 -1.84
N GLN A 91 -10.10 -7.34 -2.09
CA GLN A 91 -10.00 -6.25 -3.06
C GLN A 91 -10.47 -4.95 -2.41
N LEU A 92 -9.60 -3.95 -2.33
CA LEU A 92 -9.89 -2.62 -1.78
C LEU A 92 -9.87 -1.64 -2.95
N LEU A 93 -11.05 -1.25 -3.44
CA LEU A 93 -11.21 -0.63 -4.75
C LEU A 93 -11.87 0.75 -4.64
N ALA A 94 -11.11 1.78 -4.99
CA ALA A 94 -11.60 3.13 -5.28
C ALA A 94 -11.34 3.41 -6.77
N LEU A 95 -12.14 2.78 -7.63
CA LEU A 95 -11.97 2.84 -9.08
C LEU A 95 -12.51 4.15 -9.63
N LEU A 96 -11.89 4.65 -10.69
CA LEU A 96 -12.33 5.89 -11.30
C LEU A 96 -12.07 5.89 -12.81
N ASP A 97 -13.13 6.16 -13.57
CA ASP A 97 -13.04 6.23 -15.02
C ASP A 97 -12.09 7.35 -15.44
N ALA A 98 -11.34 7.13 -16.53
CA ALA A 98 -10.38 8.09 -17.05
C ALA A 98 -11.05 9.42 -17.46
N ALA A 99 -12.32 9.38 -17.89
CA ALA A 99 -13.10 10.57 -18.25
C ALA A 99 -13.80 11.24 -17.05
N ALA A 100 -13.70 10.69 -15.84
CA ALA A 100 -14.35 11.28 -14.68
C ALA A 100 -13.67 12.62 -14.27
N PRO A 101 -14.42 13.71 -14.06
CA PRO A 101 -13.85 15.04 -13.81
C PRO A 101 -13.35 15.24 -12.37
N GLY A 102 -13.80 14.42 -11.42
CA GLY A 102 -13.49 14.57 -10.01
C GLY A 102 -12.11 14.00 -9.61
N PRO A 103 -11.69 14.23 -8.36
CA PRO A 103 -10.45 13.69 -7.84
C PRO A 103 -10.49 12.16 -7.75
N GLY A 104 -9.31 11.55 -7.70
CA GLY A 104 -9.14 10.13 -7.42
C GLY A 104 -9.56 9.72 -6.01
N GLY A 105 -9.66 8.41 -5.80
CA GLY A 105 -10.07 7.83 -4.53
C GLY A 105 -8.95 7.67 -3.51
N LYS A 106 -9.29 7.19 -2.32
CA LYS A 106 -8.32 6.92 -1.26
C LYS A 106 -8.51 5.55 -0.64
N VAL A 107 -7.40 4.85 -0.39
CA VAL A 107 -7.35 3.67 0.46
C VAL A 107 -6.36 3.94 1.59
N THR A 108 -6.85 4.02 2.82
CA THR A 108 -6.05 4.27 4.02
C THR A 108 -6.08 3.06 4.94
N ILE A 109 -4.92 2.59 5.36
CA ILE A 109 -4.76 1.51 6.35
C ILE A 109 -3.90 2.06 7.49
N LEU A 110 -4.43 2.07 8.72
CA LEU A 110 -3.74 2.64 9.87
C LEU A 110 -3.81 1.71 11.09
N ALA A 111 -2.66 1.20 11.51
CA ALA A 111 -2.50 0.51 12.79
C ALA A 111 -1.71 1.37 13.79
N THR A 112 -2.09 1.32 15.07
CA THR A 112 -1.49 2.21 16.10
C THR A 112 -1.02 1.49 17.36
N GLY A 113 -1.31 0.19 17.51
CA GLY A 113 -0.88 -0.59 18.67
C GLY A 113 0.63 -0.63 18.84
N ALA A 114 1.15 -0.57 20.07
CA ALA A 114 2.58 -0.43 20.31
C ALA A 114 3.45 -1.54 19.66
N SER A 115 2.93 -2.76 19.58
CA SER A 115 3.64 -3.95 19.08
C SER A 115 2.74 -4.82 18.17
N SER A 116 1.83 -4.19 17.44
CA SER A 116 0.95 -4.87 16.51
C SER A 116 1.56 -5.01 15.11
N SER A 117 0.89 -5.80 14.27
CA SER A 117 1.19 -5.94 12.86
C SER A 117 -0.02 -5.62 11.98
N ALA A 118 0.27 -5.11 10.78
CA ALA A 118 -0.68 -5.00 9.68
C ALA A 118 -0.19 -5.86 8.50
N ASN A 119 -0.97 -6.87 8.13
CA ASN A 119 -0.74 -7.68 6.94
C ASN A 119 -1.61 -7.14 5.81
N VAL A 120 -1.00 -6.77 4.69
CA VAL A 120 -1.69 -6.21 3.54
C VAL A 120 -1.32 -6.97 2.27
N ASN A 121 -2.24 -7.81 1.83
CA ASN A 121 -2.16 -8.58 0.60
C ASN A 121 -3.38 -8.25 -0.30
N GLY A 122 -3.48 -8.94 -1.42
CA GLY A 122 -4.60 -8.83 -2.34
C GLY A 122 -4.47 -7.62 -3.25
N ARG A 123 -5.60 -7.10 -3.73
CA ARG A 123 -5.63 -6.05 -4.74
C ARG A 123 -6.08 -4.72 -4.14
N LEU A 124 -5.25 -3.69 -4.23
CA LEU A 124 -5.55 -2.33 -3.78
C LEU A 124 -5.51 -1.39 -4.99
N VAL A 125 -6.60 -0.70 -5.28
CA VAL A 125 -6.66 0.25 -6.39
C VAL A 125 -7.25 1.57 -5.92
N ALA A 126 -6.52 2.66 -6.17
CA ALA A 126 -7.00 4.03 -5.96
C ALA A 126 -6.67 4.86 -7.22
N ASP A 127 -7.54 4.76 -8.24
CA ASP A 127 -7.30 5.40 -9.53
C ASP A 127 -7.20 6.92 -9.40
N ARG A 128 -6.13 7.50 -9.95
CA ARG A 128 -5.76 8.92 -9.82
C ARG A 128 -5.69 9.42 -8.36
N GLY A 129 -5.52 8.48 -7.43
CA GLY A 129 -5.71 8.65 -6.01
C GLY A 129 -4.53 8.14 -5.20
N SER A 130 -4.76 7.87 -3.90
CA SER A 130 -3.69 7.47 -2.99
C SER A 130 -3.98 6.19 -2.22
N ILE A 131 -2.95 5.36 -2.07
CA ILE A 131 -2.87 4.29 -1.07
C ILE A 131 -1.90 4.75 0.02
N ASP A 132 -2.39 4.84 1.27
CA ASP A 132 -1.58 5.19 2.44
C ASP A 132 -1.69 4.11 3.52
N ILE A 133 -0.60 3.41 3.80
CA ILE A 133 -0.52 2.32 4.77
C ILE A 133 0.46 2.73 5.86
N ARG A 134 -0.02 2.93 7.09
CA ARG A 134 0.82 3.38 8.21
C ARG A 134 0.69 2.51 9.43
N HIS A 135 1.79 2.44 10.15
CA HIS A 135 1.86 1.90 11.49
C HIS A 135 2.62 2.86 12.39
N THR A 136 2.01 3.27 13.50
CA THR A 136 2.56 4.33 14.39
C THR A 136 3.07 3.81 15.73
N GLY A 137 2.78 2.55 16.08
CA GLY A 137 3.34 1.91 17.28
C GLY A 137 4.86 1.77 17.23
N ASP A 138 5.51 1.83 18.40
CA ASP A 138 6.97 1.83 18.57
C ASP A 138 7.68 0.65 17.87
N ALA A 139 7.15 -0.57 18.04
CA ALA A 139 7.60 -1.80 17.40
C ALA A 139 6.61 -2.27 16.32
N GLY A 140 5.96 -1.32 15.66
CA GLY A 140 4.94 -1.56 14.67
C GLY A 140 5.45 -2.27 13.43
N GLN A 141 4.71 -3.28 12.96
CA GLN A 141 5.07 -4.05 11.78
C GLN A 141 4.06 -3.86 10.65
N ILE A 142 4.56 -3.68 9.44
CA ILE A 142 3.76 -3.73 8.21
C ILE A 142 4.35 -4.83 7.34
N ASN A 143 3.51 -5.76 6.90
CA ASN A 143 3.86 -6.76 5.91
C ASN A 143 3.01 -6.51 4.67
N VAL A 144 3.62 -6.08 3.56
CA VAL A 144 2.94 -5.80 2.29
C VAL A 144 3.39 -6.81 1.25
N GLY A 145 2.46 -7.67 0.85
CA GLY A 145 2.83 -8.99 0.39
C GLY A 145 3.46 -9.81 1.53
N GLY A 146 3.62 -11.11 1.29
CA GLY A 146 4.29 -12.00 2.21
C GLY A 146 5.43 -12.75 1.53
N PRO A 147 6.23 -13.48 2.31
CA PRO A 147 7.32 -14.29 1.77
C PRO A 147 6.80 -15.52 1.02
N ASN A 148 5.56 -15.96 1.30
CA ASN A 148 4.99 -17.15 0.68
C ASN A 148 4.41 -16.83 -0.71
N PRO A 149 4.44 -17.77 -1.67
CA PRO A 149 3.93 -17.55 -3.04
C PRO A 149 2.46 -17.10 -3.12
N GLY A 150 1.62 -17.43 -2.14
CA GLY A 150 0.22 -17.03 -2.09
C GLY A 150 -0.03 -15.66 -1.47
N ASP A 151 0.95 -15.09 -0.78
CA ASP A 151 0.85 -13.80 -0.10
C ASP A 151 1.34 -12.71 -1.06
N THR A 152 0.49 -12.30 -1.99
CA THR A 152 0.84 -11.31 -3.02
C THR A 152 0.11 -10.00 -2.82
N ILE A 153 0.77 -8.89 -3.13
CA ILE A 153 0.15 -7.56 -3.25
C ILE A 153 0.07 -7.12 -4.71
N ASP A 154 -1.07 -6.56 -5.10
CA ASP A 154 -1.29 -5.91 -6.39
C ASP A 154 -1.86 -4.50 -6.13
N ALA A 155 -0.96 -3.52 -5.97
CA ALA A 155 -1.32 -2.16 -5.59
C ALA A 155 -1.09 -1.16 -6.73
N HIS A 156 -2.14 -0.41 -7.08
CA HIS A 156 -2.11 0.61 -8.13
C HIS A 156 -2.73 1.93 -7.63
N ALA A 157 -1.98 3.03 -7.72
CA ALA A 157 -2.47 4.37 -7.39
C ALA A 157 -1.63 5.45 -8.09
N ASP A 158 -2.01 6.72 -7.95
CA ASP A 158 -1.11 7.83 -8.30
C ASP A 158 0.01 7.95 -7.25
N VAL A 159 -0.37 7.84 -5.98
CA VAL A 159 0.52 7.91 -4.82
C VAL A 159 0.41 6.64 -3.98
N ILE A 160 1.54 6.00 -3.69
CA ILE A 160 1.63 4.92 -2.70
C ILE A 160 2.61 5.32 -1.60
N LYS A 161 2.15 5.31 -0.35
CA LYS A 161 2.97 5.51 0.85
C LYS A 161 2.77 4.35 1.81
N ILE A 162 3.86 3.74 2.25
CA ILE A 162 3.84 2.63 3.19
C ILE A 162 4.88 2.92 4.27
N ALA A 163 4.47 3.02 5.52
CA ALA A 163 5.36 3.52 6.57
C ALA A 163 5.14 2.89 7.96
N ALA A 164 6.18 2.20 8.45
CA ALA A 164 6.28 1.74 9.83
C ALA A 164 7.10 2.77 10.63
N LEU A 165 6.41 3.72 11.27
CA LEU A 165 6.96 4.98 11.78
C LEU A 165 7.55 4.89 13.20
N GLY A 166 7.33 3.79 13.92
CA GLY A 166 7.88 3.60 15.26
C GLY A 166 9.41 3.54 15.29
N SER A 167 10.01 3.72 16.46
CA SER A 167 11.48 3.73 16.61
C SER A 167 12.11 2.39 16.20
N LYS A 168 11.37 1.29 16.35
CA LYS A 168 11.69 -0.08 15.97
C LYS A 168 10.72 -0.60 14.89
N GLY A 169 10.19 0.31 14.07
CA GLY A 169 9.27 -0.04 13.01
C GLY A 169 9.90 -1.05 12.04
N VAL A 170 9.08 -1.96 11.51
CA VAL A 170 9.51 -2.89 10.47
C VAL A 170 8.53 -2.85 9.31
N LEU A 171 9.05 -2.53 8.13
CA LEU A 171 8.33 -2.69 6.87
C LEU A 171 8.91 -3.90 6.13
N THR A 172 8.11 -4.94 5.97
CA THR A 172 8.44 -6.11 5.15
C THR A 172 7.68 -6.04 3.85
N VAL A 173 8.40 -6.17 2.74
CA VAL A 173 7.88 -6.19 1.37
C VAL A 173 8.13 -7.56 0.78
N GLY A 174 7.05 -8.24 0.45
CA GLY A 174 7.03 -9.58 -0.12
C GLY A 174 6.67 -9.60 -1.60
N ASN A 175 6.00 -10.67 -2.02
CA ASN A 175 5.67 -10.91 -3.42
C ASN A 175 4.67 -9.87 -3.98
N GLY A 176 4.86 -9.47 -5.24
CA GLY A 176 3.85 -8.76 -6.02
C GLY A 176 4.32 -7.47 -6.67
N THR A 177 3.38 -6.54 -6.87
CA THR A 177 3.60 -5.26 -7.54
C THR A 177 3.04 -4.10 -6.72
N LEU A 178 3.86 -3.07 -6.55
CA LEU A 178 3.45 -1.75 -6.06
C LEU A 178 3.70 -0.74 -7.19
N SER A 179 2.65 -0.22 -7.82
CA SER A 179 2.74 0.67 -8.97
C SER A 179 2.16 2.04 -8.66
N ALA A 180 3.00 3.06 -8.73
CA ALA A 180 2.58 4.45 -8.54
C ALA A 180 3.04 5.34 -9.68
N ASP A 181 2.25 6.37 -10.01
CA ASP A 181 2.55 7.28 -11.13
C ASP A 181 3.33 8.51 -10.71
N THR A 182 3.10 9.05 -9.50
CA THR A 182 3.81 10.25 -9.01
C THR A 182 4.77 9.93 -7.86
N THR A 183 4.31 9.20 -6.84
CA THR A 183 5.10 8.93 -5.61
C THR A 183 4.98 7.48 -5.15
N LEU A 184 6.12 6.81 -4.92
CA LEU A 184 6.18 5.53 -4.22
C LEU A 184 7.17 5.63 -3.05
N GLN A 185 6.67 5.58 -1.82
CA GLN A 185 7.46 5.71 -0.59
C GLN A 185 7.34 4.45 0.28
N LEU A 186 8.47 3.81 0.57
CA LEU A 186 8.59 2.67 1.50
C LEU A 186 9.48 3.07 2.69
N TYR A 187 8.87 3.29 3.86
CA TYR A 187 9.50 4.01 4.97
C TYR A 187 9.49 3.20 6.27
N SER A 188 10.65 3.16 6.93
CA SER A 188 10.78 2.84 8.34
C SER A 188 11.92 3.66 8.96
N PRO A 189 11.72 4.98 9.14
CA PRO A 189 12.79 5.92 9.43
C PRO A 189 13.20 5.96 10.91
N GLY A 190 12.57 5.15 11.78
CA GLY A 190 12.92 5.07 13.19
C GLY A 190 14.40 4.74 13.40
N SER A 191 14.94 5.05 14.57
CA SER A 191 16.36 4.84 14.89
C SER A 191 16.84 3.40 14.72
N ASN A 192 15.93 2.43 14.85
CA ASN A 192 16.13 1.00 14.58
C ASN A 192 15.16 0.49 13.49
N GLY A 193 14.59 1.40 12.72
CA GLY A 193 13.60 1.10 11.70
C GLY A 193 14.22 0.32 10.54
N THR A 194 13.50 -0.69 10.06
CA THR A 194 14.01 -1.61 9.04
C THR A 194 13.04 -1.76 7.87
N VAL A 195 13.56 -1.68 6.65
CA VAL A 195 12.86 -2.11 5.44
C VAL A 195 13.47 -3.42 4.97
N ASN A 196 12.64 -4.46 4.85
CA ASN A 196 13.04 -5.80 4.43
C ASN A 196 12.35 -6.16 3.11
N PHE A 197 13.12 -6.53 2.10
CA PHE A 197 12.61 -7.23 0.92
C PHE A 197 12.86 -8.72 1.09
N VAL A 198 11.78 -9.49 1.26
CA VAL A 198 11.83 -10.92 1.59
C VAL A 198 11.45 -11.85 0.44
N ALA A 199 10.88 -11.29 -0.62
CA ALA A 199 10.56 -12.00 -1.85
C ALA A 199 10.62 -11.04 -3.04
N ASN A 200 10.54 -11.58 -4.25
CA ASN A 200 10.65 -10.78 -5.48
C ASN A 200 9.46 -9.83 -5.59
N VAL A 201 9.74 -8.55 -5.81
CA VAL A 201 8.72 -7.50 -5.92
C VAL A 201 9.05 -6.59 -7.09
N THR A 202 8.00 -6.07 -7.75
CA THR A 202 8.13 -4.96 -8.69
C THR A 202 7.67 -3.66 -8.04
N LEU A 203 8.57 -2.67 -8.00
CA LEU A 203 8.23 -1.28 -7.69
C LEU A 203 8.04 -0.55 -9.03
N GLY A 204 6.79 -0.51 -9.49
CA GLY A 204 6.40 -0.08 -10.84
C GLY A 204 5.88 1.35 -10.95
N GLY A 205 5.32 1.66 -12.12
CA GLY A 205 4.77 2.97 -12.49
C GLY A 205 5.83 4.04 -12.75
N ALA A 206 5.40 5.25 -13.10
CA ALA A 206 6.30 6.36 -13.44
C ALA A 206 6.91 7.09 -12.21
N ALA A 207 6.41 6.82 -11.01
CA ALA A 207 6.78 7.54 -9.80
C ALA A 207 8.28 7.52 -9.50
N THR A 208 8.77 8.50 -8.75
CA THR A 208 10.03 8.33 -8.01
C THR A 208 9.83 7.29 -6.92
N LYS A 209 10.68 6.27 -6.87
CA LYS A 209 10.68 5.24 -5.83
C LYS A 209 11.68 5.62 -4.75
N THR A 210 11.20 5.79 -3.52
CA THR A 210 12.02 6.15 -2.37
C THR A 210 11.90 5.09 -1.29
N ILE A 211 13.04 4.54 -0.88
CA ILE A 211 13.16 3.54 0.18
C ILE A 211 13.97 4.18 1.30
N ALA A 212 13.40 4.27 2.50
CA ALA A 212 14.06 4.91 3.64
C ALA A 212 13.94 4.07 4.90
N GLY A 213 15.06 3.70 5.51
CA GLY A 213 15.09 3.08 6.83
C GLY A 213 16.49 3.03 7.40
N ASN A 214 16.64 2.89 8.72
CA ASN A 214 17.97 2.79 9.32
C ASN A 214 18.73 1.57 8.78
N THR A 215 18.01 0.48 8.53
CA THR A 215 18.51 -0.68 7.82
C THR A 215 17.62 -1.00 6.62
N VAL A 216 18.23 -1.28 5.48
CA VAL A 216 17.55 -1.79 4.29
C VAL A 216 18.16 -3.13 3.95
N ASN A 217 17.36 -4.18 4.00
CA ASN A 217 17.78 -5.54 3.67
C ASN A 217 17.11 -6.00 2.37
N ILE A 218 17.88 -6.55 1.44
CA ILE A 218 17.34 -7.40 0.37
C ILE A 218 17.83 -8.82 0.64
N PHE A 219 16.90 -9.73 0.91
CA PHE A 219 17.23 -11.10 1.33
C PHE A 219 17.92 -11.87 0.21
N ASN A 220 18.65 -12.94 0.57
CA ASN A 220 19.44 -13.69 -0.40
C ASN A 220 18.58 -14.24 -1.53
N GLY A 221 19.02 -14.04 -2.78
CA GLY A 221 18.28 -14.45 -3.98
C GLY A 221 17.05 -13.60 -4.30
N VAL A 222 16.72 -12.58 -3.49
CA VAL A 222 15.60 -11.66 -3.77
C VAL A 222 16.02 -10.59 -4.77
N VAL A 223 15.16 -10.36 -5.75
CA VAL A 223 15.28 -9.28 -6.73
C VAL A 223 14.18 -8.26 -6.51
N VAL A 224 14.59 -7.01 -6.27
CA VAL A 224 13.69 -5.86 -6.25
C VAL A 224 13.75 -5.22 -7.63
N ASN A 225 12.74 -5.49 -8.46
CA ASN A 225 12.67 -4.97 -9.82
C ASN A 225 12.15 -3.52 -9.80
N ILE A 226 12.99 -2.58 -10.20
CA ILE A 226 12.62 -1.17 -10.30
C ILE A 226 12.11 -0.90 -11.72
N GLY A 227 10.79 -0.73 -11.83
CA GLY A 227 10.12 -0.41 -13.10
C GLY A 227 10.24 1.07 -13.47
N GLY A 228 10.00 1.37 -14.75
CA GLY A 228 10.16 2.72 -15.31
C GLY A 228 11.60 3.03 -15.71
N GLN A 229 11.90 4.30 -15.94
CA GLN A 229 13.20 4.76 -16.43
C GLN A 229 14.15 5.23 -15.31
N ASN A 230 13.61 5.57 -14.14
CA ASN A 230 14.37 6.19 -13.06
C ASN A 230 14.80 5.15 -12.02
N PRO A 231 16.09 5.12 -11.62
CA PRO A 231 16.54 4.30 -10.50
C PRO A 231 15.83 4.67 -9.19
N ALA A 232 15.77 3.73 -8.24
CA ALA A 232 15.26 3.99 -6.90
C ALA A 232 16.24 4.83 -6.07
N ASN A 233 15.70 5.70 -5.22
CA ASN A 233 16.47 6.41 -4.19
C ASN A 233 16.43 5.62 -2.90
N VAL A 234 17.61 5.31 -2.35
CA VAL A 234 17.76 4.56 -1.09
C VAL A 234 18.40 5.45 -0.04
N PHE A 235 17.74 5.60 1.10
CA PHE A 235 18.22 6.37 2.25
C PHE A 235 18.38 5.42 3.43
N THR A 236 19.61 5.08 3.77
CA THR A 236 19.91 4.08 4.81
C THR A 236 21.30 4.24 5.38
N ASN A 237 21.44 3.88 6.66
CA ASN A 237 22.74 3.78 7.31
C ASN A 237 23.35 2.38 7.12
N ASN A 238 22.53 1.37 6.81
CA ASN A 238 22.94 -0.02 6.68
C ASN A 238 22.31 -0.64 5.40
N PRO A 239 22.97 -0.51 4.23
CA PRO A 239 22.50 -1.04 2.96
C PRO A 239 22.91 -2.51 2.77
N ASN A 240 22.14 -3.44 3.35
CA ASN A 240 22.43 -4.88 3.36
C ASN A 240 21.91 -5.58 2.10
N TYR A 241 22.62 -5.42 0.99
CA TYR A 241 22.35 -6.04 -0.30
C TYR A 241 23.58 -5.97 -1.21
N THR A 242 23.53 -6.61 -2.38
CA THR A 242 24.59 -6.61 -3.40
C THR A 242 24.32 -5.55 -4.48
N GLY A 243 25.38 -4.92 -4.98
CA GLY A 243 25.29 -3.92 -6.05
C GLY A 243 24.74 -2.56 -5.57
N PHE A 244 24.80 -1.55 -6.44
CA PHE A 244 24.20 -0.23 -6.22
C PHE A 244 24.52 0.40 -4.85
N GLY A 245 25.78 0.32 -4.42
CA GLY A 245 26.26 0.84 -3.14
C GLY A 245 25.88 0.02 -1.89
N GLY A 246 25.31 -1.18 -2.07
CA GLY A 246 25.13 -2.15 -1.00
C GLY A 246 26.44 -2.71 -0.46
N ASN A 247 26.44 -3.15 0.80
CA ASN A 247 27.63 -3.64 1.50
C ASN A 247 27.97 -5.12 1.23
N GLY A 248 27.20 -5.82 0.40
CA GLY A 248 27.44 -7.22 0.02
C GLY A 248 27.16 -8.25 1.13
N SER A 249 26.64 -7.85 2.28
CA SER A 249 26.28 -8.78 3.37
C SER A 249 25.15 -9.76 2.99
N ARG A 250 24.42 -9.47 1.92
CA ARG A 250 23.36 -10.31 1.34
C ARG A 250 23.45 -10.32 -0.18
N THR A 251 23.04 -11.42 -0.78
CA THR A 251 23.08 -11.63 -2.25
C THR A 251 21.87 -11.05 -2.99
N GLY A 252 20.86 -10.57 -2.27
CA GLY A 252 19.73 -9.87 -2.87
C GLY A 252 20.16 -8.56 -3.53
N THR A 253 19.44 -8.12 -4.57
CA THR A 253 19.85 -6.97 -5.40
C THR A 253 18.65 -6.21 -5.97
N PHE A 254 18.90 -4.98 -6.43
CA PHE A 254 18.00 -4.26 -7.31
C PHE A 254 18.20 -4.72 -8.77
N ALA A 255 17.13 -4.64 -9.57
CA ALA A 255 17.14 -4.88 -11.01
C ALA A 255 16.30 -3.82 -11.76
N GLY A 256 16.13 -3.98 -13.07
CA GLY A 256 15.43 -3.01 -13.92
C GLY A 256 16.23 -1.71 -14.02
N ALA A 257 15.62 -0.59 -13.69
CA ALA A 257 16.32 0.70 -13.60
C ALA A 257 17.36 0.76 -12.45
N GLY A 258 17.37 -0.23 -11.55
CA GLY A 258 18.33 -0.31 -10.45
C GLY A 258 18.10 0.73 -9.36
N ALA A 259 19.14 1.04 -8.59
CA ALA A 259 19.10 2.03 -7.53
C ALA A 259 20.30 2.99 -7.59
N ASN A 260 20.11 4.20 -7.10
CA ASN A 260 21.22 5.12 -6.82
C ASN A 260 22.02 4.63 -5.60
N ASN A 261 23.28 5.06 -5.49
CA ASN A 261 24.08 4.80 -4.29
C ASN A 261 23.36 5.35 -3.04
N PRO A 262 23.31 4.59 -1.92
CA PRO A 262 22.65 5.01 -0.71
C PRO A 262 23.09 6.38 -0.23
N GLN A 263 22.12 7.17 0.21
CA GLN A 263 22.34 8.42 0.91
C GLN A 263 22.08 8.23 2.42
N PRO A 264 22.65 9.09 3.28
CA PRO A 264 22.35 9.10 4.71
C PRO A 264 20.85 9.18 5.00
N LEU A 265 20.37 8.44 6.00
CA LEU A 265 18.94 8.40 6.34
C LEU A 265 18.35 9.79 6.66
N ASN A 266 19.14 10.67 7.28
CA ASN A 266 18.71 12.02 7.64
C ASN A 266 18.48 12.96 6.44
N GLN A 267 18.86 12.53 5.23
CA GLN A 267 18.57 13.23 3.97
C GLN A 267 17.32 12.69 3.27
N ALA A 268 16.67 11.66 3.82
CA ALA A 268 15.42 11.15 3.26
C ALA A 268 14.39 12.27 3.19
N PRO A 269 13.68 12.44 2.04
CA PRO A 269 12.62 13.42 1.97
C PRO A 269 11.53 13.09 3.00
N PRO A 270 10.83 14.09 3.55
CA PRO A 270 9.74 13.83 4.48
C PRO A 270 8.70 12.90 3.86
N ILE A 271 8.20 11.95 4.66
CA ILE A 271 6.97 11.29 4.28
C ILE A 271 5.86 12.33 4.26
N GLY A 272 5.13 12.44 3.15
CA GLY A 272 4.03 13.41 3.06
C GLY A 272 2.97 13.16 4.13
N PRO A 273 2.02 14.09 4.32
CA PRO A 273 0.94 13.93 5.31
C PRO A 273 0.15 12.64 5.10
N GLY A 274 -0.47 12.16 6.18
CA GLY A 274 -1.39 11.03 6.19
C GLY A 274 -2.59 11.26 5.28
N GLY A 275 -2.99 10.20 4.56
CA GLY A 275 -4.18 10.14 3.71
C GLY A 275 -5.50 10.22 4.45
#